data_AF-A0AAF0XPC6-F1
#
_entry.id   AF-A0AAF0XPC6-F1
#
_cell.length_a   1.000
_cell.length_b   1.000
_cell.length_c   1.000
_cell.angle_alpha   90.00
_cell.angle_beta   90.00
_cell.angle_gamma   90.00
#
_symmetry.space_group_name_H-M   'P 1'
#
loop_
_entity.id
_entity.type
_entity.pdbx_description
1 polymer ?
#
loop_
_entity_poly.entity_id
_entity_poly.type
_entity_poly.pdbx_seq_one_letter_code
_entity_poly.pdbx_strand_id
1 'polypeptide(L)'
;MSDNLAALVNLKNLTLSLTSKHRETFISCPPQLLNLSIKASFWSYNCISGNVVVSAPKLCNFIAFGIFPVTAGVPELENVNISLQGWFENMLLTSREQFYRRLTIMLLGLGNAKNLTFDLESIEALNKISKVLVSLPSPFGKLKYVKLPRGFEESSMSSALRNYLLGGSPNATFVTELPQINGVEDSVVDANRVSHTDPSIEGTDKDQACSSRGERDSGLWRSHEVNSEFVGLLDRIMHKYPKTFEHFTTKNKKLCTMNLNMLCNSLNDFFKIPVANVDTEMIGEYREVFSYLQFQGINLSWVLDRLNYLEHLRFSKPLISELHSIDCRIDNAKTKLHELQALRVDKLSEIDKAFGTRGTNLAAGFMGDDLLASP
;
A
#
# COMPACT_ATOMS: atom_id res chain seq x y z
N MET A 1 6.48 -9.03 -9.60
CA MET A 1 5.43 -10.07 -9.70
C MET A 1 4.42 -9.75 -10.82
N SER A 2 4.46 -8.55 -11.42
CA SER A 2 3.54 -8.06 -12.47
C SER A 2 3.61 -8.82 -13.79
N ASP A 3 4.81 -9.13 -14.30
CA ASP A 3 4.96 -9.41 -15.73
C ASP A 3 4.56 -10.83 -16.13
N ASN A 4 4.49 -11.76 -15.17
CA ASN A 4 4.13 -13.15 -15.42
C ASN A 4 2.62 -13.40 -15.36
N LEU A 5 1.85 -12.54 -14.68
CA LEU A 5 0.40 -12.74 -14.53
C LEU A 5 -0.37 -12.32 -15.79
N ALA A 6 0.04 -11.25 -16.47
CA ALA A 6 -0.61 -10.79 -17.70
C ALA A 6 -0.54 -11.83 -18.83
N ALA A 7 0.47 -12.70 -18.82
CA ALA A 7 0.62 -13.81 -19.78
C ALA A 7 -0.46 -14.90 -19.62
N LEU A 8 -1.13 -14.98 -18.47
CA LEU A 8 -2.18 -15.95 -18.19
C LEU A 8 -3.52 -15.49 -18.77
N VAL A 9 -3.58 -15.26 -20.08
CA VAL A 9 -4.66 -14.53 -20.79
C VAL A 9 -6.08 -15.07 -20.56
N ASN A 10 -6.24 -16.35 -20.20
CA ASN A 10 -7.52 -16.99 -19.94
C ASN A 10 -7.89 -17.07 -18.45
N LEU A 11 -7.03 -16.59 -17.55
CA LEU A 11 -7.25 -16.69 -16.11
C LEU A 11 -8.38 -15.74 -15.69
N LYS A 12 -9.45 -16.32 -15.13
CA LYS A 12 -10.62 -15.58 -14.62
C LYS A 12 -10.58 -15.33 -13.11
N ASN A 13 -9.89 -16.18 -12.36
CA ASN A 13 -9.84 -16.15 -10.90
C ASN A 13 -8.39 -16.13 -10.44
N LEU A 14 -8.03 -15.19 -9.56
CA LEU A 14 -6.69 -15.08 -9.02
C LEU A 14 -6.75 -14.82 -7.51
N THR A 15 -6.03 -15.62 -6.74
CA THR A 15 -5.78 -15.35 -5.32
C THR A 15 -4.30 -15.07 -5.13
N LEU A 16 -3.98 -13.96 -4.45
CA LEU A 16 -2.63 -13.54 -4.14
C LEU A 16 -2.45 -13.44 -2.64
N SER A 17 -1.29 -13.87 -2.15
CA SER A 17 -0.88 -13.71 -0.77
C SER A 17 0.28 -12.73 -0.69
N LEU A 18 0.07 -11.58 -0.04
CA LEU A 18 1.10 -10.57 0.17
C LEU A 18 1.88 -10.90 1.45
N THR A 19 3.13 -11.32 1.29
CA THR A 19 4.08 -11.56 2.39
C THR A 19 4.97 -10.33 2.71
N SER A 20 5.65 -10.34 3.84
CA SER A 20 6.11 -9.19 4.65
C SER A 20 7.20 -8.25 4.09
N LYS A 21 7.37 -8.11 2.76
CA LYS A 21 8.35 -7.19 2.17
C LYS A 21 7.90 -6.66 0.81
N HIS A 22 6.91 -5.76 0.76
CA HIS A 22 6.47 -5.16 -0.51
C HIS A 22 6.88 -3.69 -0.61
N ARG A 23 7.64 -3.39 -1.68
CA ARG A 23 7.65 -2.08 -2.34
C ARG A 23 6.31 -1.89 -3.06
N GLU A 24 6.07 -0.75 -3.71
CA GLU A 24 4.92 -0.60 -4.62
C GLU A 24 4.77 -1.83 -5.52
N THR A 25 3.62 -2.49 -5.41
CA THR A 25 3.35 -3.75 -6.08
C THR A 25 2.35 -3.46 -7.19
N PHE A 26 2.87 -3.32 -8.40
CA PHE A 26 2.04 -3.29 -9.59
C PHE A 26 1.58 -4.72 -9.89
N ILE A 27 0.26 -4.91 -9.97
CA ILE A 27 -0.37 -6.15 -10.37
C ILE A 27 -1.01 -5.88 -11.72
N SER A 28 -0.26 -6.19 -12.78
CA SER A 28 -0.81 -6.26 -14.13
C SER A 28 -1.56 -7.59 -14.26
N CYS A 29 -2.87 -7.53 -14.10
CA CYS A 29 -3.70 -8.72 -14.17
C CYS A 29 -3.93 -9.15 -15.62
N PRO A 30 -4.26 -10.44 -15.85
CA PRO A 30 -4.78 -10.89 -17.13
C PRO A 30 -5.99 -10.07 -17.60
N PRO A 31 -6.14 -9.82 -18.91
CA PRO A 31 -7.24 -9.01 -19.45
C PRO A 31 -8.62 -9.66 -19.25
N GLN A 32 -8.69 -10.98 -19.01
CA GLN A 32 -9.93 -11.72 -18.77
C GLN A 32 -10.21 -11.98 -17.28
N LEU A 33 -9.41 -11.41 -16.37
CA LEU A 33 -9.59 -11.60 -14.94
C LEU A 33 -10.91 -10.99 -14.48
N LEU A 34 -11.77 -11.81 -13.89
CA LEU A 34 -13.09 -11.41 -13.36
C LEU A 34 -13.07 -11.30 -11.83
N ASN A 35 -12.29 -12.16 -11.16
CA ASN A 35 -12.24 -12.29 -9.71
C ASN A 35 -10.80 -12.19 -9.19
N LEU A 36 -10.54 -11.24 -8.31
CA LEU A 36 -9.25 -11.05 -7.64
C LEU A 36 -9.44 -11.11 -6.12
N SER A 37 -8.74 -12.03 -5.47
CA SER A 37 -8.62 -12.07 -4.02
C SER A 37 -7.20 -11.74 -3.61
N ILE A 38 -7.02 -10.82 -2.66
CA ILE A 38 -5.72 -10.48 -2.09
C ILE A 38 -5.78 -10.72 -0.59
N LYS A 39 -4.86 -11.54 -0.09
CA LYS A 39 -4.67 -11.84 1.32
C LYS A 39 -3.39 -11.18 1.81
N ALA A 40 -3.51 -10.14 2.61
CA ALA A 40 -2.38 -9.50 3.25
C ALA A 40 -2.14 -10.12 4.62
N SER A 41 -0.91 -10.59 4.85
CA SER A 41 -0.51 -10.98 6.20
C SER A 41 -0.35 -9.75 7.09
N PHE A 42 -0.55 -9.94 8.39
CA PHE A 42 -0.32 -8.93 9.40
C PHE A 42 1.15 -8.49 9.42
N TRP A 43 1.41 -7.18 9.33
CA TRP A 43 2.77 -6.60 9.33
C TRP A 43 3.00 -5.65 10.50
N SER A 44 4.25 -5.58 10.96
CA SER A 44 4.68 -4.64 11.99
C SER A 44 4.41 -3.18 11.58
N TYR A 45 4.30 -2.30 12.59
CA TYR A 45 3.91 -0.88 12.51
C TYR A 45 4.48 -0.06 11.34
N ASN A 46 5.65 -0.45 10.82
CA ASN A 46 6.44 0.31 9.85
C ASN A 46 6.40 -0.21 8.40
N CYS A 47 5.63 -1.26 8.07
CA CYS A 47 5.90 -2.03 6.84
C CYS A 47 4.90 -1.89 5.67
N ILE A 48 3.93 -0.98 5.72
CA ILE A 48 3.03 -0.75 4.57
C ILE A 48 3.49 0.48 3.81
N SER A 49 4.61 0.36 3.08
CA SER A 49 5.11 1.40 2.18
C SER A 49 4.84 1.12 0.70
N GLY A 50 4.19 -0.02 0.38
CA GLY A 50 3.82 -0.39 -0.98
C GLY A 50 2.33 -0.18 -1.25
N ASN A 51 2.01 0.55 -2.31
CA ASN A 51 0.68 0.59 -2.90
C ASN A 51 0.46 -0.62 -3.81
N VAL A 52 -0.73 -1.22 -3.78
CA VAL A 52 -1.13 -2.28 -4.70
C VAL A 52 -1.89 -1.69 -5.87
N VAL A 53 -1.26 -1.58 -7.03
CA VAL A 53 -1.92 -1.04 -8.23
C VAL A 53 -2.49 -2.19 -9.05
N VAL A 54 -3.82 -2.26 -9.17
CA VAL A 54 -4.51 -3.32 -9.92
C VAL A 54 -4.94 -2.76 -11.27
N SER A 55 -4.40 -3.33 -12.35
CA SER A 55 -4.84 -3.06 -13.72
C SER A 55 -5.50 -4.32 -14.29
N ALA A 56 -6.84 -4.30 -14.37
CA ALA A 56 -7.64 -5.47 -14.74
C ALA A 56 -8.97 -5.00 -15.39
N PRO A 57 -9.02 -4.82 -16.72
CA PRO A 57 -10.11 -4.09 -17.39
C PRO A 57 -11.49 -4.76 -17.25
N LYS A 58 -11.52 -6.09 -17.03
CA LYS A 58 -12.76 -6.87 -16.87
C LYS A 58 -13.03 -7.30 -15.43
N LEU A 59 -12.30 -6.76 -14.45
CA LEU A 59 -12.44 -7.18 -13.07
C LEU A 59 -13.80 -6.76 -12.52
N CYS A 60 -14.61 -7.74 -12.17
CA CYS A 60 -15.93 -7.52 -11.58
C CYS A 60 -15.86 -7.61 -10.05
N ASN A 61 -15.08 -8.55 -9.52
CA ASN A 61 -15.09 -8.91 -8.11
C ASN A 61 -13.71 -8.78 -7.48
N PHE A 62 -13.63 -8.01 -6.40
CA PHE A 62 -12.42 -7.82 -5.61
C PHE A 62 -12.65 -8.22 -4.15
N ILE A 63 -11.82 -9.12 -3.65
CA ILE A 63 -11.85 -9.56 -2.26
C ILE A 63 -10.54 -9.17 -1.61
N ALA A 64 -10.61 -8.41 -0.52
CA ALA A 64 -9.45 -8.07 0.27
C ALA A 64 -9.58 -8.67 1.67
N PHE A 65 -8.56 -9.43 2.05
CA PHE A 65 -8.39 -9.96 3.39
C PHE A 65 -7.19 -9.24 4.03
N GLY A 66 -7.46 -8.37 5.01
CA GLY A 66 -6.47 -7.49 5.63
C GLY A 66 -6.44 -6.07 5.07
N ILE A 67 -5.53 -5.25 5.60
CA ILE A 67 -5.43 -3.81 5.28
C ILE A 67 -4.16 -3.52 4.48
N PHE A 68 -4.33 -2.96 3.28
CA PHE A 68 -3.25 -2.49 2.42
C PHE A 68 -3.77 -1.39 1.47
N PRO A 69 -2.96 -0.37 1.16
CA PRO A 69 -3.29 0.60 0.12
C PRO A 69 -3.46 -0.11 -1.22
N VAL A 70 -4.54 0.24 -1.92
CA VAL A 70 -4.84 -0.29 -3.25
C VAL A 70 -5.21 0.88 -4.16
N THR A 71 -4.92 0.75 -5.44
CA THR A 71 -5.44 1.63 -6.48
C THR A 71 -6.00 0.75 -7.58
N ALA A 72 -7.34 0.69 -7.67
CA ALA A 72 -8.00 -0.06 -8.73
C ALA A 72 -8.11 0.82 -9.98
N GLY A 73 -7.25 0.56 -10.97
CA GLY A 73 -7.34 1.14 -12.32
C GLY A 73 -8.47 0.50 -13.14
N VAL A 74 -9.60 0.21 -12.51
CA VAL A 74 -10.74 -0.49 -13.10
C VAL A 74 -11.91 0.49 -13.21
N PRO A 75 -12.46 0.73 -14.42
CA PRO A 75 -13.48 1.75 -14.63
C PRO A 75 -14.81 1.44 -13.92
N GLU A 76 -15.15 0.16 -13.76
CA GLU A 76 -16.32 -0.30 -13.00
C GLU A 76 -15.99 -1.57 -12.23
N LEU A 77 -16.03 -1.49 -10.90
CA LEU A 77 -15.86 -2.64 -10.03
C LEU A 77 -17.23 -3.01 -9.47
N GLU A 78 -17.70 -4.22 -9.73
CA GLU A 78 -19.07 -4.60 -9.38
C GLU A 78 -19.20 -4.92 -7.90
N ASN A 79 -18.39 -5.84 -7.39
CA ASN A 79 -18.44 -6.28 -6.00
C ASN A 79 -17.08 -6.15 -5.33
N VAL A 80 -17.08 -5.48 -4.18
CA VAL A 80 -15.92 -5.37 -3.28
C VAL A 80 -16.28 -6.02 -1.95
N ASN A 81 -15.49 -7.00 -1.53
CA ASN A 81 -15.59 -7.61 -0.22
C ASN A 81 -14.33 -7.31 0.59
N ILE A 82 -14.52 -6.74 1.78
CA ILE A 82 -13.45 -6.42 2.72
C ILE A 82 -13.66 -7.24 3.97
N SER A 83 -12.65 -8.03 4.31
CA SER A 83 -12.63 -8.87 5.49
C SER A 83 -11.38 -8.62 6.31
N LEU A 84 -11.57 -8.39 7.60
CA LEU A 84 -10.53 -8.27 8.62
C LEU A 84 -10.61 -9.39 9.66
N GLN A 85 -11.44 -10.40 9.41
CA GLN A 85 -11.65 -11.54 10.30
C GLN A 85 -10.31 -12.13 10.78
N GLY A 86 -10.10 -12.09 12.09
CA GLY A 86 -8.93 -12.66 12.74
C GLY A 86 -7.65 -11.83 12.58
N TRP A 87 -7.71 -10.69 11.89
CA TRP A 87 -6.54 -9.89 11.54
C TRP A 87 -5.95 -9.15 12.75
N PHE A 88 -6.74 -8.93 13.80
CA PHE A 88 -6.32 -8.24 15.02
C PHE A 88 -6.19 -9.14 16.26
N GLU A 89 -6.37 -10.46 16.16
CA GLU A 89 -6.45 -11.38 17.32
C GLU A 89 -5.26 -11.25 18.29
N ASN A 90 -4.06 -10.99 17.77
CA ASN A 90 -2.83 -10.89 18.57
C ASN A 90 -2.32 -9.43 18.76
N MET A 91 -3.17 -8.43 18.51
CA MET A 91 -2.77 -7.01 18.52
C MET A 91 -3.34 -6.23 19.71
N LEU A 92 -2.49 -5.44 20.36
CA LEU A 92 -2.88 -4.45 21.37
C LEU A 92 -3.89 -3.44 20.83
N LEU A 93 -4.93 -3.13 21.60
CA LEU A 93 -6.02 -2.23 21.18
C LEU A 93 -5.52 -0.84 20.71
N THR A 94 -4.56 -0.24 21.43
CA THR A 94 -3.98 1.08 21.12
C THR A 94 -3.32 1.14 19.74
N SER A 95 -2.93 -0.02 19.24
CA SER A 95 -2.21 -0.17 17.98
C SER A 95 -3.15 -0.32 16.79
N ARG A 96 -4.39 -0.77 17.04
CA ARG A 96 -5.40 -1.02 16.00
C ARG A 96 -5.92 0.27 15.37
N GLU A 97 -5.99 1.37 16.13
CA GLU A 97 -6.53 2.65 15.63
C GLU A 97 -5.77 3.14 14.39
N GLN A 98 -4.44 3.00 14.37
CA GLN A 98 -3.64 3.40 13.22
C GLN A 98 -3.95 2.55 11.97
N PHE A 99 -4.25 1.26 12.16
CA PHE A 99 -4.67 0.37 11.08
C PHE A 99 -6.09 0.69 10.60
N TYR A 100 -7.01 1.02 11.50
CA TYR A 100 -8.35 1.49 11.13
C TYR A 100 -8.28 2.74 10.25
N ARG A 101 -7.38 3.68 10.56
CA ARG A 101 -7.13 4.84 9.70
C ARG A 101 -6.57 4.45 8.33
N ARG A 102 -5.73 3.41 8.25
CA ARG A 102 -5.23 2.90 6.95
C ARG A 102 -6.32 2.23 6.11
N LEU A 103 -7.36 1.68 6.74
CA LEU A 103 -8.52 1.14 6.02
C LEU A 103 -9.21 2.23 5.18
N THR A 104 -9.27 3.49 5.64
CA THR A 104 -9.87 4.58 4.84
C THR A 104 -9.08 4.88 3.57
N ILE A 105 -7.75 4.75 3.62
CA ILE A 105 -6.86 4.90 2.47
C ILE A 105 -7.13 3.81 1.43
N MET A 106 -7.32 2.57 1.90
CA MET A 106 -7.68 1.45 1.03
C MET A 106 -9.04 1.66 0.36
N LEU A 107 -10.05 2.16 1.10
CA LEU A 107 -11.38 2.43 0.57
C LEU A 107 -11.39 3.52 -0.52
N LEU A 108 -10.52 4.54 -0.41
CA LEU A 108 -10.34 5.56 -1.47
C LEU A 108 -9.96 4.92 -2.81
N GLY A 109 -9.10 3.91 -2.78
CA GLY A 109 -8.67 3.15 -3.96
C GLY A 109 -9.75 2.30 -4.62
N LEU A 110 -10.91 2.14 -3.97
CA LEU A 110 -12.02 1.28 -4.37
C LEU A 110 -13.29 2.09 -4.68
N GLY A 111 -13.16 3.40 -4.90
CA GLY A 111 -14.28 4.34 -5.10
C GLY A 111 -15.23 4.02 -6.28
N ASN A 112 -14.78 3.20 -7.24
CA ASN A 112 -15.58 2.76 -8.40
C ASN A 112 -16.50 1.55 -8.10
N ALA A 113 -16.55 1.08 -6.85
CA ALA A 113 -17.38 -0.06 -6.45
C ALA A 113 -18.89 0.23 -6.58
N LYS A 114 -19.66 -0.74 -7.08
CA LYS A 114 -21.14 -0.71 -7.07
C LYS A 114 -21.70 -1.35 -5.80
N ASN A 115 -21.09 -2.44 -5.33
CA ASN A 115 -21.51 -3.15 -4.12
C ASN A 115 -20.34 -3.31 -3.17
N LEU A 116 -20.52 -2.92 -1.90
CA LEU A 116 -19.56 -3.15 -0.82
C LEU A 116 -20.11 -4.18 0.15
N THR A 117 -19.27 -5.11 0.58
CA THR A 117 -19.56 -6.05 1.65
C THR A 117 -18.45 -5.99 2.68
N PHE A 118 -18.83 -5.93 3.95
CA PHE A 118 -17.93 -5.97 5.08
C PHE A 118 -18.22 -7.19 5.93
N ASP A 119 -17.19 -7.77 6.53
CA ASP A 119 -17.38 -8.59 7.73
C ASP A 119 -17.56 -7.71 8.99
N LEU A 120 -17.92 -8.36 10.09
CA LEU A 120 -18.21 -7.68 11.36
C LEU A 120 -17.00 -6.88 11.86
N GLU A 121 -15.81 -7.47 11.81
CA GLU A 121 -14.58 -6.84 12.28
C GLU A 121 -14.21 -5.60 11.44
N SER A 122 -14.46 -5.62 10.13
CA SER A 122 -14.23 -4.48 9.23
C SER A 122 -15.15 -3.30 9.50
N ILE A 123 -16.45 -3.55 9.65
CA ILE A 123 -17.41 -2.46 9.87
C ILE A 123 -17.26 -1.84 11.27
N GLU A 124 -16.96 -2.66 12.29
CA GLU A 124 -16.66 -2.18 13.63
C GLU A 124 -15.37 -1.35 13.68
N ALA A 125 -14.32 -1.76 12.94
CA ALA A 125 -13.09 -1.00 12.79
C ALA A 125 -13.35 0.42 12.26
N LEU A 126 -14.19 0.55 11.22
CA LEU A 126 -14.60 1.85 10.69
C LEU A 126 -15.43 2.66 11.70
N ASN A 127 -16.37 2.02 12.41
CA ASN A 127 -17.23 2.73 13.36
C ASN A 127 -16.42 3.30 14.55
N LYS A 128 -15.35 2.58 14.97
CA LYS A 128 -14.41 3.04 16.01
C LYS A 128 -13.65 4.31 15.64
N ILE A 129 -13.44 4.58 14.35
CA ILE A 129 -12.79 5.82 13.87
C ILE A 129 -13.78 6.87 13.36
N SER A 130 -15.05 6.79 13.76
CA SER A 130 -16.11 7.73 13.35
C SER A 130 -15.71 9.21 13.45
N LYS A 131 -14.99 9.61 14.52
CA LYS A 131 -14.46 10.98 14.69
C LYS A 131 -13.57 11.44 13.54
N VAL A 132 -12.80 10.53 12.94
CA VAL A 132 -11.94 10.79 11.77
C VAL A 132 -12.78 10.86 10.50
N LEU A 133 -13.80 10.01 10.39
CA LEU A 133 -14.68 9.95 9.22
C LEU A 133 -15.49 11.22 9.00
N VAL A 134 -15.82 11.97 10.08
CA VAL A 134 -16.54 13.25 9.98
C VAL A 134 -15.86 14.23 9.03
N SER A 135 -14.52 14.24 8.98
CA SER A 135 -13.74 15.15 8.14
C SER A 135 -13.40 14.60 6.76
N LEU A 136 -13.78 13.36 6.43
CA LEU A 136 -13.41 12.72 5.18
C LEU A 136 -14.60 12.70 4.21
N PRO A 137 -14.41 13.07 2.93
CA PRO A 137 -15.45 12.89 1.94
C PRO A 137 -15.69 11.40 1.68
N SER A 138 -16.90 11.08 1.25
CA SER A 138 -17.21 9.71 0.80
C SER A 138 -16.41 9.38 -0.46
N PRO A 139 -15.71 8.22 -0.50
CA PRO A 139 -14.92 7.85 -1.66
C PRO A 139 -15.74 7.22 -2.79
N PHE A 140 -17.02 6.89 -2.54
CA PHE A 140 -17.82 6.07 -3.47
C PHE A 140 -18.80 6.92 -4.28
N GLY A 141 -18.53 7.07 -5.58
CA GLY A 141 -19.37 7.83 -6.51
C GLY A 141 -20.35 6.98 -7.34
N LYS A 142 -20.22 5.64 -7.29
CA LYS A 142 -21.01 4.70 -8.11
C LYS A 142 -21.73 3.62 -7.28
N LEU A 143 -21.79 3.79 -5.97
CA LEU A 143 -22.29 2.79 -5.05
C LEU A 143 -23.81 2.62 -5.21
N LYS A 144 -24.27 1.37 -5.12
CA LYS A 144 -25.68 0.98 -5.07
C LYS A 144 -26.01 0.37 -3.72
N TYR A 145 -25.18 -0.55 -3.25
CA TYR A 145 -25.47 -1.30 -2.03
C TYR A 145 -24.25 -1.42 -1.13
N VAL A 146 -24.49 -1.27 0.17
CA VAL A 146 -23.56 -1.71 1.23
C VAL A 146 -24.23 -2.85 1.98
N LYS A 147 -23.69 -4.06 1.84
CA LYS A 147 -24.13 -5.23 2.59
C LYS A 147 -23.54 -5.19 4.00
N LEU A 148 -24.41 -5.08 5.00
CA LEU A 148 -24.02 -5.16 6.40
C LEU A 148 -23.89 -6.62 6.84
N PRO A 149 -22.89 -6.96 7.67
CA PRO A 149 -22.74 -8.30 8.19
C PRO A 149 -23.86 -8.64 9.18
N ARG A 150 -24.18 -9.94 9.29
CA ARG A 150 -25.11 -10.42 10.33
C ARG A 150 -24.56 -10.04 11.71
N GLY A 151 -25.44 -9.52 12.57
CA GLY A 151 -25.07 -9.06 13.92
C GLY A 151 -24.65 -7.59 14.00
N PHE A 152 -24.53 -6.88 12.87
CA PHE A 152 -24.31 -5.43 12.88
C PHE A 152 -25.62 -4.69 12.59
N GLU A 153 -26.15 -4.00 13.60
CA GLU A 153 -27.37 -3.21 13.45
C GLU A 153 -27.06 -1.85 12.79
N GLU A 154 -27.82 -1.49 11.75
CA GLU A 154 -27.69 -0.18 11.09
C GLU A 154 -27.93 1.00 12.06
N SER A 155 -28.77 0.81 13.08
CA SER A 155 -29.02 1.77 14.18
C SER A 155 -27.77 2.07 15.01
N SER A 156 -26.85 1.10 15.14
CA SER A 156 -25.59 1.25 15.88
C SER A 156 -24.51 2.00 15.08
N MET A 157 -24.75 2.24 13.80
CA MET A 157 -23.84 2.95 12.91
C MET A 157 -23.83 4.44 13.23
N SER A 158 -22.64 5.00 13.44
CA SER A 158 -22.49 6.45 13.57
C SER A 158 -22.91 7.19 12.28
N SER A 159 -23.48 8.39 12.44
CA SER A 159 -23.82 9.26 11.31
C SER A 159 -22.60 9.58 10.44
N ALA A 160 -21.41 9.70 11.04
CA ALA A 160 -20.16 9.88 10.35
C ALA A 160 -19.81 8.71 9.43
N LEU A 161 -19.95 7.47 9.92
CA LEU A 161 -19.72 6.27 9.09
C LEU A 161 -20.75 6.15 7.96
N ARG A 162 -22.02 6.42 8.26
CA ARG A 162 -23.09 6.44 7.25
C ARG A 162 -22.76 7.44 6.13
N ASN A 163 -22.43 8.67 6.50
CA ASN A 163 -22.11 9.73 5.54
C ASN A 163 -20.84 9.40 4.74
N TYR A 164 -19.84 8.78 5.37
CA TYR A 164 -18.63 8.37 4.69
C TYR A 164 -18.88 7.24 3.67
N LEU A 165 -19.73 6.26 3.97
CA LEU A 165 -20.02 5.16 3.04
C LEU A 165 -20.98 5.56 1.91
N LEU A 166 -22.03 6.33 2.21
CA LEU A 166 -23.10 6.62 1.24
C LEU A 166 -23.08 8.05 0.67
N GLY A 167 -22.35 8.98 1.29
CA GLY A 167 -22.46 10.41 0.99
C GLY A 167 -22.07 10.81 -0.44
N GLY A 168 -21.29 9.98 -1.14
CA GLY A 168 -20.93 10.21 -2.55
C GLY A 168 -21.92 9.60 -3.55
N SER A 169 -22.89 8.80 -3.07
CA SER A 169 -23.84 8.06 -3.91
C SER A 169 -25.26 8.17 -3.30
N PRO A 170 -26.05 9.20 -3.65
CA PRO A 170 -27.33 9.50 -3.01
C PRO A 170 -28.37 8.38 -3.07
N ASN A 171 -28.29 7.52 -4.08
CA ASN A 171 -29.20 6.39 -4.28
C ASN A 171 -28.71 5.09 -3.64
N ALA A 172 -27.55 5.10 -2.99
CA ALA A 172 -27.00 3.91 -2.36
C ALA A 172 -27.72 3.61 -1.04
N THR A 173 -27.95 2.32 -0.76
CA THR A 173 -28.64 1.90 0.47
C THR A 173 -27.89 0.77 1.18
N PHE A 174 -28.15 0.63 2.48
CA PHE A 174 -27.75 -0.56 3.23
C PHE A 174 -28.69 -1.73 2.93
N VAL A 175 -28.14 -2.93 2.86
CA VAL A 175 -28.89 -4.17 2.69
C VAL A 175 -28.32 -5.26 3.58
N THR A 176 -29.14 -6.24 3.95
CA THR A 176 -28.68 -7.46 4.65
C THR A 176 -28.28 -8.56 3.66
N GLU A 177 -28.87 -8.53 2.45
CA GLU A 177 -28.56 -9.42 1.34
C GLU A 177 -28.46 -8.62 0.04
N LEU A 178 -27.46 -8.93 -0.78
CA LEU A 178 -27.33 -8.29 -2.09
C LEU A 178 -28.38 -8.90 -3.04
N PRO A 179 -29.01 -8.08 -3.91
CA PRO A 179 -29.90 -8.60 -4.94
C PRO A 179 -29.12 -9.58 -5.82
N GLN A 180 -29.58 -10.82 -5.92
CA GLN A 180 -28.95 -11.83 -6.76
C GLN A 180 -29.14 -11.45 -8.23
N ILE A 181 -28.02 -11.28 -8.95
CA ILE A 181 -28.01 -11.37 -10.41
C ILE A 181 -27.76 -12.85 -10.72
N ASN A 182 -28.82 -13.58 -11.05
CA ASN A 182 -28.79 -15.01 -11.31
C ASN A 182 -27.73 -15.36 -12.36
N GLY A 183 -26.79 -16.26 -12.02
CA GLY A 183 -25.75 -16.71 -12.94
C GLY A 183 -24.76 -17.73 -12.38
N VAL A 184 -25.23 -18.97 -12.23
CA VAL A 184 -24.47 -20.24 -12.33
C VAL A 184 -23.64 -20.70 -11.12
N GLU A 185 -24.14 -21.79 -10.52
CA GLU A 185 -23.49 -22.74 -9.60
C GLU A 185 -22.19 -23.33 -10.19
N ASP A 186 -21.18 -23.65 -9.38
CA ASP A 186 -21.01 -25.04 -8.93
C ASP A 186 -19.76 -25.31 -8.08
N SER A 187 -19.99 -26.22 -7.13
CA SER A 187 -19.14 -27.20 -6.42
C SER A 187 -17.61 -27.02 -6.31
N VAL A 188 -17.09 -27.24 -5.10
CA VAL A 188 -15.81 -27.98 -4.92
C VAL A 188 -15.91 -28.93 -3.74
N VAL A 189 -15.69 -30.21 -4.06
CA VAL A 189 -15.48 -31.33 -3.16
C VAL A 189 -14.04 -31.34 -2.65
N ASP A 190 -13.92 -31.70 -1.39
CA ASP A 190 -12.74 -31.90 -0.55
C ASP A 190 -11.89 -33.12 -0.99
N ALA A 191 -10.56 -32.98 -0.98
CA ALA A 191 -9.61 -34.10 -0.83
C ALA A 191 -8.18 -33.59 -0.60
N ASN A 192 -7.66 -33.74 0.62
CA ASN A 192 -6.21 -33.89 0.86
C ASN A 192 -5.97 -34.77 2.08
N ARG A 193 -5.24 -35.87 1.89
CA ARG A 193 -4.61 -36.70 2.93
C ARG A 193 -3.11 -36.80 2.61
N VAL A 194 -2.24 -36.33 3.53
CA VAL A 194 -1.30 -37.12 4.38
C VAL A 194 -0.13 -37.77 3.60
N SER A 195 1.15 -37.83 3.99
CA SER A 195 2.12 -37.11 4.83
C SER A 195 3.40 -37.98 4.92
N HIS A 196 4.58 -37.38 5.10
CA HIS A 196 5.87 -37.97 5.60
C HIS A 196 6.61 -38.95 4.65
N THR A 197 7.95 -39.13 4.60
CA THR A 197 9.07 -38.93 5.56
C THR A 197 10.42 -39.04 4.80
N ASP A 198 11.46 -38.31 5.23
CA ASP A 198 12.92 -38.59 5.00
C ASP A 198 13.38 -39.84 5.84
N PRO A 199 14.66 -40.34 5.91
CA PRO A 199 15.97 -39.73 5.54
C PRO A 199 17.15 -40.68 5.09
N SER A 200 18.32 -40.05 4.83
CA SER A 200 19.72 -40.51 5.14
C SER A 200 20.35 -41.62 4.24
N ILE A 201 21.66 -41.75 3.92
CA ILE A 201 22.95 -41.72 4.67
C ILE A 201 24.18 -41.61 3.72
N GLU A 202 25.28 -41.00 4.22
CA GLU A 202 26.76 -41.10 4.01
C GLU A 202 27.50 -41.35 2.68
N GLY A 203 28.68 -40.69 2.59
CA GLY A 203 29.86 -41.15 1.85
C GLY A 203 31.06 -40.17 1.84
N THR A 204 31.99 -40.37 2.77
CA THR A 204 33.41 -39.97 2.98
C THR A 204 34.29 -39.82 1.69
N ASP A 205 35.48 -39.19 1.58
CA ASP A 205 36.55 -38.68 2.48
C ASP A 205 37.61 -37.88 1.61
N LYS A 206 38.31 -36.91 2.24
CA LYS A 206 39.73 -36.45 2.09
C LYS A 206 40.30 -35.72 0.84
N ASP A 207 40.71 -34.46 1.09
CA ASP A 207 42.09 -33.88 1.08
C ASP A 207 43.11 -34.36 0.03
N GLN A 208 44.03 -33.58 -0.57
CA GLN A 208 44.49 -32.18 -0.53
C GLN A 208 45.64 -32.10 -1.56
N ALA A 209 45.84 -30.98 -2.28
CA ALA A 209 47.17 -30.47 -2.65
C ALA A 209 47.10 -29.12 -3.40
N CYS A 210 47.70 -28.10 -2.80
CA CYS A 210 47.98 -26.80 -3.43
C CYS A 210 48.99 -26.94 -4.57
N SER A 211 48.76 -26.22 -5.66
CA SER A 211 49.79 -25.84 -6.61
C SER A 211 49.74 -24.32 -6.79
N SER A 212 50.83 -23.69 -6.40
CA SER A 212 51.09 -22.26 -6.40
C SER A 212 51.41 -21.75 -7.81
N ARG A 213 50.68 -20.73 -8.28
CA ARG A 213 51.19 -19.84 -9.34
C ARG A 213 50.44 -18.50 -9.42
N GLY A 214 51.03 -17.49 -8.79
CA GLY A 214 50.86 -16.06 -9.07
C GLY A 214 49.53 -15.45 -8.62
N GLU A 215 49.59 -14.41 -7.78
CA GLU A 215 48.50 -13.46 -7.54
C GLU A 215 47.80 -13.12 -8.85
N ARG A 216 46.63 -13.69 -9.04
CA ARG A 216 45.65 -13.21 -10.00
C ARG A 216 44.39 -13.01 -9.20
N ASP A 217 44.06 -11.75 -8.95
CA ASP A 217 42.80 -11.31 -8.33
C ASP A 217 41.58 -11.59 -9.24
N SER A 218 41.70 -12.55 -10.16
CA SER A 218 40.68 -12.91 -11.13
C SER A 218 40.02 -14.25 -10.79
N GLY A 219 38.69 -14.23 -10.71
CA GLY A 219 37.82 -15.40 -10.64
C GLY A 219 37.25 -15.76 -12.01
N LEU A 220 36.74 -16.99 -12.13
CA LEU A 220 36.06 -17.47 -13.33
C LEU A 220 34.55 -17.52 -13.10
N TRP A 221 33.80 -16.78 -13.90
CA TRP A 221 32.34 -16.81 -13.93
C TRP A 221 31.87 -17.28 -15.31
N ARG A 222 31.25 -18.48 -15.39
CA ARG A 222 30.81 -19.12 -16.65
C ARG A 222 31.86 -19.09 -17.77
N SER A 223 33.09 -19.46 -17.45
CA SER A 223 34.24 -19.45 -18.37
C SER A 223 34.74 -18.06 -18.82
N HIS A 224 34.25 -16.99 -18.18
CA HIS A 224 34.75 -15.63 -18.34
C HIS A 224 35.58 -15.22 -17.13
N GLU A 225 36.72 -14.59 -17.39
CA GLU A 225 37.58 -14.03 -16.34
C GLU A 225 36.95 -12.72 -15.83
N VAL A 226 36.83 -12.58 -14.52
CA VAL A 226 36.28 -11.41 -13.81
C VAL A 226 37.08 -11.20 -12.53
N ASN A 227 36.96 -10.07 -11.84
CA ASN A 227 37.58 -9.97 -10.52
C ASN A 227 36.96 -10.98 -9.55
N SER A 228 37.79 -11.56 -8.68
CA SER A 228 37.41 -12.66 -7.79
C SER A 228 36.23 -12.32 -6.88
N GLU A 229 36.17 -11.08 -6.39
CA GLU A 229 35.10 -10.55 -5.54
C GLU A 229 33.75 -10.41 -6.27
N PHE A 230 33.75 -10.37 -7.61
CA PHE A 230 32.55 -10.17 -8.42
C PHE A 230 31.85 -11.45 -8.83
N VAL A 231 32.48 -12.62 -8.70
CA VAL A 231 31.86 -13.91 -9.05
C VAL A 231 30.54 -14.10 -8.28
N GLY A 232 30.56 -13.90 -6.96
CA GLY A 232 29.35 -14.01 -6.14
C GLY A 232 28.32 -12.92 -6.39
N LEU A 233 28.72 -11.74 -6.89
CA LEU A 233 27.78 -10.70 -7.32
C LEU A 233 27.08 -11.11 -8.62
N LEU A 234 27.83 -11.60 -9.61
CA LEU A 234 27.30 -12.06 -10.89
C LEU A 234 26.34 -13.25 -10.73
N ASP A 235 26.65 -14.20 -9.84
CA ASP A 235 25.75 -15.31 -9.51
C ASP A 235 24.44 -14.82 -8.89
N ARG A 236 24.52 -13.85 -7.97
CA ARG A 236 23.31 -13.23 -7.38
C ARG A 236 22.50 -12.47 -8.41
N ILE A 237 23.14 -11.74 -9.31
CA ILE A 237 22.46 -11.02 -10.41
C ILE A 237 21.76 -12.01 -11.32
N MET A 238 22.44 -13.07 -11.75
CA MET A 238 21.88 -14.09 -12.62
C MET A 238 20.74 -14.86 -11.97
N HIS A 239 20.86 -15.19 -10.68
CA HIS A 239 19.79 -15.86 -9.94
C HIS A 239 18.54 -14.97 -9.81
N LYS A 240 18.75 -13.68 -9.49
CA LYS A 240 17.65 -12.73 -9.25
C LYS A 240 17.03 -12.18 -10.54
N TYR A 241 17.84 -12.02 -11.58
CA TYR A 241 17.49 -11.42 -12.86
C TYR A 241 18.05 -12.31 -13.99
N PRO A 242 17.44 -13.49 -14.24
CA PRO A 242 17.99 -14.50 -15.15
C PRO A 242 18.13 -14.03 -16.60
N LYS A 243 17.34 -13.04 -17.03
CA LYS A 243 17.43 -12.43 -18.36
C LYS A 243 18.61 -11.46 -18.55
N THR A 244 19.35 -11.12 -17.49
CA THR A 244 20.43 -10.10 -17.53
C THR A 244 21.50 -10.44 -18.56
N PHE A 245 21.85 -11.72 -18.71
CA PHE A 245 22.93 -12.16 -19.59
C PHE A 245 22.44 -12.97 -20.80
N GLU A 246 21.12 -13.01 -21.05
CA GLU A 246 20.50 -13.85 -22.09
C GLU A 246 21.01 -13.51 -23.50
N HIS A 247 21.27 -12.23 -23.77
CA HIS A 247 21.76 -11.74 -25.05
C HIS A 247 23.23 -11.30 -25.00
N PHE A 248 23.93 -11.61 -23.91
CA PHE A 248 25.33 -11.25 -23.75
C PHE A 248 26.21 -12.26 -24.49
N THR A 249 26.55 -11.95 -25.74
CA THR A 249 27.20 -12.90 -26.67
C THR A 249 28.61 -12.51 -27.12
N THR A 250 29.31 -11.66 -26.36
CA THR A 250 30.64 -11.19 -26.75
C THR A 250 31.65 -12.36 -26.83
N LYS A 251 32.14 -12.65 -28.04
CA LYS A 251 33.16 -13.69 -28.30
C LYS A 251 34.57 -13.26 -27.90
N ASN A 252 34.81 -11.96 -27.73
CA ASN A 252 36.10 -11.42 -27.31
C ASN A 252 36.24 -11.50 -25.79
N LYS A 253 37.07 -12.42 -25.30
CA LYS A 253 37.26 -12.65 -23.85
C LYS A 253 37.66 -11.38 -23.09
N LYS A 254 38.53 -10.54 -23.64
CA LYS A 254 38.99 -9.29 -23.00
C LYS A 254 37.85 -8.29 -22.86
N LEU A 255 37.05 -8.11 -23.92
CA LEU A 255 35.90 -7.22 -23.89
C LEU A 255 34.82 -7.73 -22.92
N CYS A 256 34.63 -9.05 -22.85
CA CYS A 256 33.74 -9.68 -21.88
C CYS A 256 34.14 -9.36 -20.44
N THR A 257 35.42 -9.58 -20.08
CA THR A 257 35.97 -9.23 -18.77
C THR A 257 35.76 -7.75 -18.44
N MET A 258 36.04 -6.86 -19.38
CA MET A 258 35.85 -5.42 -19.18
C MET A 258 34.39 -5.07 -18.90
N ASN A 259 33.44 -5.60 -19.69
CA ASN A 259 32.02 -5.31 -19.52
C ASN A 259 31.46 -5.88 -18.21
N LEU A 260 31.87 -7.10 -17.81
CA LEU A 260 31.42 -7.72 -16.55
C LEU A 260 32.00 -7.00 -15.32
N ASN A 261 33.28 -6.62 -15.35
CA ASN A 261 33.88 -5.85 -14.27
C ASN A 261 33.29 -4.44 -14.18
N MET A 262 33.05 -3.79 -15.32
CA MET A 262 32.39 -2.48 -15.36
C MET A 262 30.98 -2.56 -14.75
N LEU A 263 30.19 -3.57 -15.14
CA LEU A 263 28.87 -3.81 -14.54
C LEU A 263 28.95 -3.94 -13.02
N CYS A 264 29.85 -4.78 -12.51
CA CYS A 264 29.97 -5.05 -11.08
C CYS A 264 30.46 -3.84 -10.29
N ASN A 265 31.43 -3.10 -10.81
CA ASN A 265 31.89 -1.85 -10.21
C ASN A 265 30.76 -0.82 -10.13
N SER A 266 30.11 -0.53 -11.27
CA SER A 266 29.03 0.44 -11.31
C SER A 266 27.87 0.07 -10.40
N LEU A 267 27.50 -1.22 -10.31
CA LEU A 267 26.46 -1.65 -9.39
C LEU A 267 26.88 -1.55 -7.92
N ASN A 268 28.11 -1.93 -7.58
CA ASN A 268 28.60 -1.83 -6.21
C ASN A 268 28.67 -0.38 -5.74
N ASP A 269 29.13 0.53 -6.59
CA ASP A 269 29.20 1.95 -6.26
C ASP A 269 27.80 2.55 -6.18
N PHE A 270 26.94 2.24 -7.15
CA PHE A 270 25.53 2.66 -7.15
C PHE A 270 24.80 2.26 -5.87
N PHE A 271 24.98 1.02 -5.39
CA PHE A 271 24.29 0.55 -4.17
C PHE A 271 24.83 1.14 -2.87
N LYS A 272 26.03 1.73 -2.87
CA LYS A 272 26.62 2.38 -1.70
C LYS A 272 26.17 3.84 -1.55
N ILE A 273 25.66 4.47 -2.61
CA ILE A 273 25.25 5.87 -2.59
C ILE A 273 23.94 6.03 -1.79
N PRO A 274 23.92 6.84 -0.71
CA PRO A 274 22.68 7.18 -0.02
C PRO A 274 21.75 7.97 -0.94
N VAL A 275 20.44 7.68 -0.89
CA VAL A 275 19.41 8.39 -1.69
C VAL A 275 19.48 9.92 -1.50
N ALA A 276 19.81 10.37 -0.28
CA ALA A 276 19.94 11.79 0.05
C ALA A 276 21.09 12.51 -0.69
N ASN A 277 22.06 11.76 -1.21
CA ASN A 277 23.25 12.26 -1.89
C ASN A 277 23.15 12.11 -3.42
N VAL A 278 22.04 11.58 -3.94
CA VAL A 278 21.81 11.44 -5.38
C VAL A 278 21.46 12.81 -5.97
N ASP A 279 22.23 13.29 -6.93
CA ASP A 279 21.96 14.45 -7.76
C ASP A 279 21.62 14.04 -9.21
N THR A 280 21.24 15.01 -10.05
CA THR A 280 20.82 14.76 -11.44
C THR A 280 22.00 14.37 -12.33
N GLU A 281 23.20 14.87 -12.04
CA GLU A 281 24.42 14.58 -12.81
C GLU A 281 24.82 13.12 -12.63
N MET A 282 24.87 12.63 -11.38
CA MET A 282 25.12 11.22 -11.08
C MET A 282 24.13 10.28 -11.78
N ILE A 283 22.83 10.63 -11.81
CA ILE A 283 21.84 9.82 -12.52
C ILE A 283 22.15 9.75 -14.02
N GLY A 284 22.58 10.86 -14.62
CA GLY A 284 23.03 10.92 -16.01
C GLY A 284 24.20 9.99 -16.27
N GLU A 285 25.26 10.07 -15.46
CA GLU A 285 26.46 9.24 -15.60
C GLU A 285 26.14 7.74 -15.52
N TYR A 286 25.36 7.32 -14.53
CA TYR A 286 24.96 5.91 -14.41
C TYR A 286 24.09 5.46 -15.59
N ARG A 287 23.21 6.33 -16.10
CA ARG A 287 22.38 6.03 -17.27
C ARG A 287 23.23 5.79 -18.52
N GLU A 288 24.29 6.57 -18.71
CA GLU A 288 25.23 6.37 -19.83
C GLU A 288 25.95 5.02 -19.73
N VAL A 289 26.50 4.69 -18.56
CA VAL A 289 27.20 3.41 -18.34
C VAL A 289 26.27 2.22 -18.57
N PHE A 290 25.05 2.26 -18.03
CA PHE A 290 24.10 1.16 -18.22
C PHE A 290 23.56 1.06 -19.64
N SER A 291 23.43 2.18 -20.35
CA SER A 291 23.05 2.18 -21.77
C SER A 291 24.13 1.53 -22.64
N TYR A 292 25.41 1.82 -22.37
CA TYR A 292 26.54 1.14 -23.02
C TYR A 292 26.50 -0.38 -22.77
N LEU A 293 26.32 -0.82 -21.52
CA LEU A 293 26.25 -2.25 -21.18
C LEU A 293 25.02 -2.93 -21.80
N GLN A 294 23.89 -2.24 -21.91
CA GLN A 294 22.72 -2.74 -22.64
C GLN A 294 23.00 -2.94 -24.12
N PHE A 295 23.72 -2.01 -24.76
CA PHE A 295 24.15 -2.16 -26.15
C PHE A 295 25.04 -3.41 -26.33
N GLN A 296 25.81 -3.80 -25.31
CA GLN A 296 26.60 -5.03 -25.31
C GLN A 296 25.78 -6.31 -25.06
N GLY A 297 24.45 -6.21 -24.95
CA GLY A 297 23.54 -7.33 -24.74
C GLY A 297 23.27 -7.68 -23.27
N ILE A 298 23.70 -6.85 -22.31
CA ILE A 298 23.41 -7.03 -20.88
C ILE A 298 22.09 -6.34 -20.55
N ASN A 299 21.04 -7.09 -20.23
CA ASN A 299 19.74 -6.53 -19.90
C ASN A 299 19.74 -5.90 -18.49
N LEU A 300 19.81 -4.57 -18.45
CA LEU A 300 19.81 -3.76 -17.22
C LEU A 300 18.51 -2.98 -16.96
N SER A 301 17.38 -3.42 -17.55
CA SER A 301 16.06 -2.82 -17.32
C SER A 301 15.76 -2.59 -15.83
N TRP A 302 16.04 -3.60 -15.00
CA TRP A 302 15.83 -3.56 -13.55
C TRP A 302 16.68 -2.50 -12.81
N VAL A 303 17.84 -2.09 -13.36
CA VAL A 303 18.67 -1.01 -12.79
C VAL A 303 18.15 0.34 -13.26
N LEU A 304 17.81 0.45 -14.54
CA LEU A 304 17.27 1.67 -15.13
C LEU A 304 15.94 2.07 -14.47
N ASP A 305 15.07 1.10 -14.16
CA ASP A 305 13.85 1.35 -13.40
C ASP A 305 14.15 1.94 -12.01
N ARG A 306 15.24 1.47 -11.39
CA ARG A 306 15.69 1.99 -10.09
C ARG A 306 16.23 3.41 -10.21
N LEU A 307 16.97 3.74 -11.26
CA LEU A 307 17.42 5.11 -11.54
C LEU A 307 16.23 6.03 -11.79
N ASN A 308 15.28 5.64 -12.64
CA ASN A 308 14.06 6.40 -12.91
C ASN A 308 13.28 6.69 -11.61
N TYR A 309 13.16 5.70 -10.73
CA TYR A 309 12.54 5.89 -9.42
C TYR A 309 13.28 6.91 -8.55
N LEU A 310 14.61 6.85 -8.48
CA LEU A 310 15.41 7.79 -7.69
C LEU A 310 15.30 9.21 -8.24
N GLU A 311 15.31 9.34 -9.57
CA GLU A 311 15.12 10.60 -10.27
C GLU A 311 13.76 11.21 -9.93
N HIS A 312 12.70 10.41 -9.99
CA HIS A 312 11.36 10.83 -9.61
C HIS A 312 11.33 11.24 -8.13
N LEU A 313 11.81 10.39 -7.22
CA LEU A 313 11.78 10.65 -5.78
C LEU A 313 12.55 11.94 -5.40
N ARG A 314 13.66 12.24 -6.07
CA ARG A 314 14.53 13.38 -5.75
C ARG A 314 14.13 14.67 -6.46
N PHE A 315 13.71 14.58 -7.71
CA PHE A 315 13.59 15.75 -8.59
C PHE A 315 12.17 16.03 -9.07
N SER A 316 11.19 15.14 -8.81
CA SER A 316 9.79 15.53 -9.00
C SER A 316 9.38 16.57 -7.94
N LYS A 317 9.19 17.82 -8.38
CA LYS A 317 8.68 18.96 -7.61
C LYS A 317 7.14 18.85 -7.47
N PRO A 318 6.54 19.17 -6.31
CA PRO A 318 6.50 18.22 -5.19
C PRO A 318 5.18 18.23 -4.37
N LEU A 319 4.72 17.03 -3.99
CA LEU A 319 3.85 16.87 -2.81
C LEU A 319 4.49 17.48 -1.54
N ILE A 320 5.81 17.65 -1.49
CA ILE A 320 6.55 18.27 -0.37
C ILE A 320 6.31 19.79 -0.28
N SER A 321 6.26 20.55 -1.39
CA SER A 321 5.93 21.99 -1.30
C SER A 321 4.44 22.19 -1.06
N GLU A 322 3.59 21.28 -1.56
CA GLU A 322 2.17 21.26 -1.21
C GLU A 322 1.96 20.92 0.26
N LEU A 323 2.67 19.91 0.80
CA LEU A 323 2.69 19.58 2.24
C LEU A 323 3.16 20.76 3.08
N HIS A 324 4.26 21.40 2.72
CA HIS A 324 4.74 22.60 3.41
C HIS A 324 3.72 23.76 3.32
N SER A 325 3.06 23.94 2.18
CA SER A 325 1.99 24.94 2.02
C SER A 325 0.78 24.61 2.91
N ILE A 326 0.41 23.34 3.00
CA ILE A 326 -0.66 22.86 3.88
C ILE A 326 -0.28 23.06 5.35
N ASP A 327 0.95 22.73 5.75
CA ASP A 327 1.46 22.94 7.11
C ASP A 327 1.43 24.43 7.50
N CYS A 328 1.88 25.33 6.61
CA CYS A 328 1.77 26.78 6.84
C CYS A 328 0.30 27.24 7.01
N ARG A 329 -0.63 26.66 6.23
CA ARG A 329 -2.06 26.98 6.35
C ARG A 329 -2.65 26.46 7.66
N ILE A 330 -2.24 25.27 8.11
CA ILE A 330 -2.65 24.68 9.38
C ILE A 330 -2.18 25.54 10.55
N ASP A 331 -0.92 25.99 10.54
CA ASP A 331 -0.39 26.80 11.63
C ASP A 331 -1.06 28.18 11.70
N ASN A 332 -1.33 28.81 10.56
CA ASN A 332 -2.11 30.06 10.52
C ASN A 332 -3.54 29.86 11.08
N ALA A 333 -4.19 28.74 10.74
CA ALA A 333 -5.51 28.41 11.26
C ALA A 333 -5.51 28.18 12.79
N LYS A 334 -4.46 27.53 13.33
CA LYS A 334 -4.28 27.36 14.78
C LYS A 334 -4.12 28.68 15.50
N THR A 335 -3.32 29.61 14.97
CA THR A 335 -3.15 30.95 15.56
C THR A 335 -4.48 31.69 15.62
N LYS A 336 -5.25 31.71 14.53
CA LYS A 336 -6.59 32.33 14.51
C LYS A 336 -7.57 31.68 15.50
N LEU A 337 -7.50 30.36 15.66
CA LEU A 337 -8.32 29.66 16.65
C LEU A 337 -7.97 30.09 18.08
N HIS A 338 -6.68 30.25 18.40
CA HIS A 338 -6.24 30.76 19.70
C HIS A 338 -6.69 32.20 19.94
N GLU A 339 -6.62 33.08 18.95
CA GLU A 339 -7.14 34.46 19.05
C GLU A 339 -8.65 34.48 19.31
N LEU A 340 -9.43 33.66 18.59
CA LEU A 340 -10.88 33.56 18.82
C LEU A 340 -11.23 32.96 20.19
N GLN A 341 -10.44 32.01 20.68
CA GLN A 341 -10.59 31.47 22.03
C GLN A 341 -10.31 32.54 23.10
N ALA A 342 -9.25 33.34 22.93
CA ALA A 342 -8.93 34.45 23.82
C ALA A 342 -10.06 35.50 23.81
N LEU A 343 -10.55 35.87 22.63
CA LEU A 343 -11.67 36.80 22.47
C LEU A 343 -12.95 36.26 23.15
N ARG A 344 -13.22 34.96 23.02
CA ARG A 344 -14.37 34.33 23.70
C ARG A 344 -14.26 34.45 25.21
N VAL A 345 -13.08 34.22 25.79
CA VAL A 345 -12.85 34.32 27.24
C VAL A 345 -13.05 35.76 27.70
N ASP A 346 -12.51 36.73 26.97
CA ASP A 346 -12.66 38.15 27.28
C ASP A 346 -14.13 38.60 27.23
N LYS A 347 -14.86 38.19 26.18
CA LYS A 347 -16.30 38.48 26.05
C LYS A 347 -17.14 37.80 27.13
N LEU A 348 -16.79 36.58 27.54
CA LEU A 348 -17.45 35.93 28.68
C LEU A 348 -17.20 36.70 29.98
N SER A 349 -15.98 37.21 30.20
CA SER A 349 -15.66 38.05 31.36
C SER A 349 -16.43 39.37 31.34
N GLU A 350 -16.58 40.03 30.18
CA GLU A 350 -17.42 41.22 30.03
C GLU A 350 -18.90 40.93 30.38
N ILE A 351 -19.43 39.79 29.91
CA ILE A 351 -20.80 39.35 30.23
C ILE A 351 -20.94 39.09 31.73
N ASP A 352 -20.01 38.36 32.36
CA ASP A 352 -20.04 38.09 33.80
C ASP A 352 -19.93 39.37 34.63
N LYS A 353 -19.18 40.39 34.16
CA LYS A 353 -19.13 41.71 34.80
C LYS A 353 -20.45 42.48 34.66
N ALA A 354 -21.10 42.40 33.50
CA ALA A 354 -22.33 43.14 33.22
C ALA A 354 -23.56 42.54 33.91
N PHE A 355 -23.61 41.21 34.05
CA PHE A 355 -24.78 40.49 34.55
C PHE A 355 -24.55 39.79 35.91
N GLY A 356 -23.34 39.92 36.48
CA GLY A 356 -22.89 39.15 37.64
C GLY A 356 -22.51 37.71 37.25
N THR A 357 -21.75 37.04 38.12
CA THR A 357 -21.61 35.57 38.03
C THR A 357 -23.01 34.99 37.97
N ARG A 358 -23.30 34.12 36.98
CA ARG A 358 -24.51 33.30 36.97
C ARG A 358 -24.53 32.41 38.22
N GLY A 359 -24.93 33.01 39.34
CA GLY A 359 -25.33 32.29 40.54
C GLY A 359 -26.50 31.41 40.15
N THR A 360 -26.45 30.18 40.60
CA THR A 360 -27.44 29.11 40.41
C THR A 360 -28.84 29.42 40.98
N ASN A 361 -29.21 30.69 41.13
CA ASN A 361 -30.47 31.16 41.70
C ASN A 361 -31.21 32.10 40.73
N LEU A 362 -31.19 31.84 39.42
CA LEU A 362 -32.30 32.26 38.57
C LEU A 362 -33.46 31.31 38.89
N ALA A 363 -34.13 31.58 40.02
CA ALA A 363 -35.47 31.07 40.26
C ALA A 363 -36.30 31.42 39.01
N ALA A 364 -36.99 30.42 38.49
CA ALA A 364 -37.85 30.54 37.32
C ALA A 364 -39.01 31.51 37.64
N GLY A 365 -38.77 32.81 37.51
CA GLY A 365 -39.77 33.87 37.49
C GLY A 365 -39.67 34.56 36.14
N PHE A 366 -40.79 34.64 35.43
CA PHE A 366 -40.84 35.41 34.19
C PHE A 366 -40.84 36.90 34.54
N MET A 367 -40.24 37.72 33.67
CA MET A 367 -40.10 39.18 33.80
C MET A 367 -41.40 39.99 33.96
N GLY A 368 -42.57 39.32 34.06
CA GLY A 368 -43.89 39.94 34.20
C GLY A 368 -44.60 39.68 35.53
N ASP A 369 -44.03 38.89 36.45
CA ASP A 369 -44.72 38.56 37.71
C ASP A 369 -44.89 39.78 38.63
N ASP A 370 -44.03 40.80 38.49
CA ASP A 370 -44.13 42.08 39.22
C ASP A 370 -45.18 43.05 38.64
N LEU A 371 -45.76 42.76 37.47
CA LEU A 371 -46.71 43.64 36.78
C LEU A 371 -48.19 43.31 37.07
N LEU A 372 -48.48 42.19 37.75
CA LEU A 372 -49.85 41.74 38.04
C LEU A 372 -50.26 41.86 39.50
N ALA A 373 -49.40 42.40 40.37
CA ALA A 373 -49.80 42.83 41.70
C ALA A 373 -50.23 44.30 41.65
N SER A 374 -51.53 44.55 41.73
CA SER A 374 -52.10 45.88 41.99
C SER A 374 -53.34 45.72 42.86
N PRO A 375 -53.69 46.72 43.68
CA PRO A 375 -52.90 47.42 44.71
C PRO A 375 -53.08 46.80 46.11
#